data_AF-A0A2A5NZJ7-F1
#
_entry.id   AF-A0A2A5NZJ7-F1
#
_cell.length_a   1.000
_cell.length_b   1.000
_cell.length_c   1.000
_cell.angle_alpha   90.00
_cell.angle_beta   90.00
_cell.angle_gamma   90.00
#
_symmetry.space_group_name_H-M   'P 1'
#
loop_
_entity.id
_entity.type
_entity.pdbx_description
1 polymer ?
#
loop_
_entity_poly.entity_id
_entity_poly.type
_entity_poly.pdbx_seq_one_letter_code
_entity_poly.pdbx_strand_id
1 'polypeptide(L)'
;MGMSAGGRKTVIKVYLGSPFQPRVRLGATVFKALVKLRGVEYRRGEGFVINDYSAIPRVNALLDRFNVMLVPYGRCAICGRDVRCETCEYRDGCRKDVDICVCRSCLEKGDVWRSYVASQRKLVSPPPTSR
;
A
#
# COMPACT_ATOMS: atom_id res chain seq x y z
N MET A 1 -27.91 -18.92 15.04
CA MET A 1 -26.47 -18.67 14.78
C MET A 1 -26.25 -18.82 13.29
N GLY A 2 -26.23 -17.71 12.54
CA GLY A 2 -26.13 -17.73 11.08
C GLY A 2 -24.68 -17.96 10.66
N MET A 3 -24.44 -19.08 9.98
CA MET A 3 -23.18 -19.34 9.28
C MET A 3 -23.06 -18.31 8.14
N SER A 4 -22.17 -17.34 8.28
CA SER A 4 -21.81 -16.45 7.18
C SER A 4 -21.12 -17.26 6.09
N ALA A 5 -21.77 -17.34 4.93
CA ALA A 5 -21.20 -17.88 3.71
C ALA A 5 -19.85 -17.20 3.42
N GLY A 6 -18.79 -18.00 3.34
CA GLY A 6 -17.45 -17.57 2.98
C GLY A 6 -17.39 -17.13 1.52
N GLY A 7 -17.89 -15.93 1.22
CA GLY A 7 -17.67 -15.27 -0.05
C GLY A 7 -16.18 -14.92 -0.21
N ARG A 8 -15.59 -15.17 -1.38
CA ARG A 8 -14.22 -14.74 -1.68
C ARG A 8 -14.14 -13.21 -1.58
N LYS A 9 -13.39 -12.71 -0.60
CA LYS A 9 -13.12 -11.28 -0.44
C LYS A 9 -12.17 -10.81 -1.54
N THR A 10 -12.54 -9.76 -2.25
CA THR A 10 -11.67 -9.08 -3.23
C THR A 10 -10.61 -8.29 -2.47
N VAL A 11 -9.35 -8.69 -2.63
CA VAL A 11 -8.22 -8.01 -2.00
C VAL A 11 -7.61 -7.01 -2.96
N ILE A 12 -7.51 -5.75 -2.52
CA ILE A 12 -6.85 -4.67 -3.23
C ILE A 12 -5.56 -4.34 -2.49
N LYS A 13 -4.42 -4.51 -3.17
CA LYS A 13 -3.14 -3.99 -2.67
C LYS A 13 -3.16 -2.48 -2.77
N VAL A 14 -2.81 -1.79 -1.69
CA VAL A 14 -2.68 -0.34 -1.68
C VAL A 14 -1.28 0.07 -1.28
N TYR A 15 -0.78 1.11 -1.93
CA TYR A 15 0.50 1.74 -1.66
C TYR A 15 0.21 3.21 -1.32
N LEU A 16 0.98 3.77 -0.38
CA LEU A 16 0.85 5.16 0.02
C LEU A 16 0.99 6.08 -1.19
N GLY A 17 0.12 7.10 -1.28
CA GLY A 17 0.13 8.08 -2.37
C GLY A 17 -0.28 7.55 -3.75
N SER A 18 -0.47 6.24 -3.89
CA SER A 18 -0.88 5.60 -5.15
C SER A 18 -2.41 5.42 -5.21
N PRO A 19 -3.03 5.67 -6.39
CA PRO A 19 -4.47 5.51 -6.53
C PRO A 19 -4.90 4.03 -6.54
N PHE A 20 -6.08 3.77 -5.99
CA PHE A 20 -6.80 2.51 -6.09
C PHE A 20 -8.26 2.74 -6.47
N GLN A 21 -8.85 1.77 -7.14
CA GLN A 21 -10.26 1.78 -7.52
C GLN A 21 -10.93 0.45 -7.15
N PRO A 22 -11.90 0.45 -6.23
CA PRO A 22 -12.76 -0.71 -6.03
C PRO A 22 -13.52 -1.01 -7.32
N ARG A 23 -13.43 -2.24 -7.83
CA ARG A 23 -14.18 -2.70 -9.01
C ARG A 23 -15.65 -3.02 -8.66
N VAL A 24 -16.27 -2.16 -7.86
CA VAL A 24 -17.65 -2.27 -7.37
C VAL A 24 -18.29 -0.89 -7.37
N ARG A 25 -19.62 -0.83 -7.58
CA ARG A 25 -20.37 0.42 -7.50
C ARG A 25 -20.67 0.76 -6.04
N LEU A 26 -20.01 1.78 -5.50
CA LEU A 26 -20.09 2.16 -4.09
C LEU A 26 -21.40 2.88 -3.71
N GLY A 27 -22.06 3.53 -4.67
CA GLY A 27 -23.18 4.44 -4.39
C GLY A 27 -22.72 5.75 -3.72
N ALA A 28 -23.58 6.77 -3.76
CA ALA A 28 -23.23 8.13 -3.33
C ALA A 28 -22.86 8.22 -1.85
N THR A 29 -23.54 7.47 -0.98
CA THR A 29 -23.33 7.50 0.47
C THR A 29 -21.93 7.00 0.86
N VAL A 30 -21.55 5.82 0.38
CA VAL A 30 -20.23 5.23 0.70
C VAL A 30 -19.11 6.05 0.04
N PHE A 31 -19.31 6.49 -1.21
CA PHE A 31 -18.36 7.37 -1.87
C PHE A 31 -18.07 8.63 -1.04
N LYS A 32 -19.12 9.35 -0.62
CA LYS A 32 -18.98 10.56 0.23
C LYS A 32 -18.32 10.23 1.58
N ALA A 33 -18.62 9.08 2.18
CA ALA A 33 -18.00 8.66 3.43
C ALA A 33 -16.49 8.45 3.26
N LEU A 34 -16.06 7.78 2.18
CA LEU A 34 -14.64 7.57 1.88
C LEU A 34 -13.90 8.90 1.65
N VAL A 35 -14.48 9.80 0.86
CA VAL A 35 -13.86 11.12 0.58
C VAL A 35 -13.70 11.97 1.85
N LYS A 36 -14.57 11.81 2.84
CA LYS A 36 -14.51 12.53 4.12
C LYS A 36 -13.53 11.91 5.13
N LEU A 37 -12.99 10.71 4.86
CA LEU A 37 -12.06 10.08 5.79
C LEU A 37 -10.72 10.79 5.77
N ARG A 38 -10.27 11.24 6.95
CA ARG A 38 -8.90 11.74 7.13
C ARG A 38 -7.90 10.65 6.71
N GLY A 39 -6.98 11.00 5.81
CA GLY A 39 -6.01 10.06 5.25
C GLY A 39 -6.43 9.44 3.92
N VAL A 40 -7.59 9.82 3.39
CA VAL A 40 -8.07 9.43 2.05
C VAL A 40 -8.29 10.68 1.21
N GLU A 41 -7.85 10.64 -0.03
CA GLU A 41 -8.09 11.65 -1.04
C GLU A 41 -8.78 10.98 -2.24
N TYR A 42 -9.59 11.72 -2.99
CA TYR A 42 -10.10 11.24 -4.27
C TYR A 42 -9.57 12.11 -5.40
N ARG A 43 -8.81 11.49 -6.30
CA ARG A 43 -8.27 12.12 -7.51
C ARG A 43 -9.17 11.77 -8.69
N ARG A 44 -9.80 12.79 -9.26
CA ARG A 44 -10.75 12.61 -10.38
C ARG A 44 -10.02 11.97 -11.57
N GLY A 45 -10.52 10.82 -12.04
CA GLY A 45 -9.93 10.06 -13.14
C GLY A 45 -8.94 8.97 -12.70
N GLU A 46 -8.34 9.10 -11.52
CA GLU A 46 -7.36 8.14 -10.99
C GLU A 46 -7.96 7.22 -9.93
N GLY A 47 -8.82 7.72 -9.04
CA GLY A 47 -9.47 6.94 -7.98
C GLY A 47 -9.20 7.47 -6.58
N PHE A 48 -9.30 6.59 -5.59
CA PHE A 48 -9.02 6.93 -4.19
C PHE A 48 -7.53 6.77 -3.91
N VAL A 49 -6.96 7.66 -3.12
CA VAL A 49 -5.56 7.62 -2.70
C VAL A 49 -5.53 7.51 -1.19
N ILE A 50 -4.74 6.56 -0.67
CA ILE A 50 -4.44 6.48 0.76
C ILE A 50 -3.19 7.31 1.03
N ASN A 51 -3.36 8.44 1.71
CA ASN A 51 -2.26 9.31 2.16
C ASN A 51 -1.79 8.94 3.58
N ASP A 52 -2.57 8.11 4.28
CA ASP A 52 -2.24 7.65 5.62
C ASP A 52 -2.80 6.23 5.85
N TYR A 53 -1.93 5.25 6.06
CA TYR A 53 -2.34 3.85 6.29
C TYR A 53 -3.23 3.64 7.52
N SER A 54 -3.25 4.55 8.49
CA SER A 54 -4.22 4.50 9.60
C SER A 54 -5.68 4.73 9.16
N ALA A 55 -5.91 5.16 7.91
CA ALA A 55 -7.24 5.20 7.32
C ALA A 55 -7.74 3.81 6.89
N ILE A 56 -6.85 2.85 6.60
CA ILE A 56 -7.20 1.55 6.00
C ILE A 56 -8.24 0.78 6.83
N PRO A 57 -8.15 0.65 8.17
CA PRO A 57 -9.18 -0.06 8.94
C PRO A 57 -10.58 0.55 8.76
N ARG A 58 -10.67 1.88 8.70
CA ARG A 58 -11.95 2.59 8.49
C ARG A 58 -12.45 2.46 7.06
N VAL A 59 -11.56 2.49 6.08
CA VAL A 59 -11.91 2.21 4.67
C VAL A 59 -12.41 0.78 4.52
N ASN A 60 -11.73 -0.20 5.14
CA ASN A 60 -12.15 -1.60 5.13
C ASN A 60 -13.53 -1.80 5.75
N ALA A 61 -13.84 -1.11 6.86
CA ALA A 61 -15.18 -1.16 7.45
C ALA A 61 -16.27 -0.66 6.48
N LEU A 62 -16.01 0.40 5.72
CA LEU A 62 -16.94 0.92 4.71
C LEU A 62 -17.09 -0.01 3.50
N LEU A 63 -16.02 -0.72 3.15
CA LEU A 63 -15.96 -1.59 1.97
C LEU A 63 -16.34 -3.05 2.24
N ASP A 64 -16.47 -3.44 3.51
CA ASP A 64 -16.75 -4.81 3.93
C ASP A 64 -18.06 -5.35 3.34
N ARG A 65 -19.10 -4.50 3.31
CA ARG A 65 -20.40 -4.80 2.67
C ARG A 65 -20.32 -5.10 1.16
N PHE A 66 -19.20 -4.80 0.52
CA PHE A 66 -18.94 -5.12 -0.88
C PHE A 66 -17.97 -6.30 -1.04
N ASN A 67 -17.62 -7.00 0.05
CA ASN A 67 -16.58 -8.01 0.09
C ASN A 67 -15.24 -7.51 -0.46
N VAL A 68 -14.89 -6.24 -0.21
CA VAL A 68 -13.60 -5.65 -0.61
C VAL A 68 -12.74 -5.40 0.62
N MET A 69 -11.45 -5.70 0.52
CA MET A 69 -10.46 -5.43 1.56
C MET A 69 -9.20 -4.82 0.97
N LEU A 70 -8.79 -3.69 1.51
CA LEU A 70 -7.49 -3.10 1.26
C LEU A 70 -6.46 -3.75 2.18
N VAL A 71 -5.30 -4.05 1.61
CA VAL A 71 -4.13 -4.53 2.34
C VAL A 71 -2.97 -3.58 2.04
N PRO A 72 -2.31 -3.02 3.06
CA PRO A 72 -1.16 -2.13 2.85
C PRO A 72 0.07 -2.91 2.38
N TYR A 73 0.70 -2.38 1.35
CA TYR A 73 1.96 -2.89 0.81
C TYR A 73 3.00 -1.78 0.70
N GLY A 74 4.26 -2.13 0.96
CA GLY A 74 5.43 -1.35 0.59
C GLY A 74 6.24 -2.06 -0.49
N ARG A 75 7.16 -1.35 -1.15
CA ARG A 75 8.15 -1.97 -2.03
C ARG A 75 9.49 -2.09 -1.32
N CYS A 76 10.15 -3.22 -1.50
CA CYS A 76 11.48 -3.41 -0.95
C CYS A 76 12.48 -2.47 -1.63
N ALA A 77 13.17 -1.62 -0.88
CA ALA A 77 14.15 -0.69 -1.43
C ALA A 77 15.38 -1.37 -2.06
N ILE A 78 15.65 -2.64 -1.73
CA ILE A 78 16.77 -3.40 -2.28
C ILE A 78 16.36 -4.15 -3.56
N CYS A 79 15.27 -4.91 -3.52
CA CYS A 79 14.89 -5.83 -4.60
C CYS A 79 13.58 -5.46 -5.33
N GLY A 80 12.89 -4.39 -4.93
CA GLY A 80 11.65 -3.92 -5.54
C GLY A 80 10.41 -4.77 -5.28
N ARG A 81 10.54 -5.95 -4.64
CA ARG A 81 9.41 -6.84 -4.36
C ARG A 81 8.37 -6.20 -3.45
N ASP A 82 7.11 -6.55 -3.68
CA ASP A 82 5.98 -6.23 -2.82
C ASP A 82 6.15 -6.88 -1.44
N VAL A 83 6.01 -6.09 -0.39
CA VAL A 83 6.05 -6.55 1.00
C VAL A 83 4.77 -6.09 1.70
N ARG A 84 4.06 -7.03 2.34
CA ARG A 84 2.95 -6.65 3.22
C ARG A 84 3.51 -5.88 4.40
N CYS A 85 2.94 -4.72 4.72
CA CYS A 85 3.43 -3.91 5.84
C CYS A 85 3.34 -4.66 7.18
N GLU A 86 2.33 -5.52 7.34
CA GLU A 86 2.15 -6.38 8.53
C GLU A 86 3.31 -7.37 8.76
N THR A 87 4.01 -7.74 7.69
CA THR A 87 5.15 -8.68 7.71
C THR A 87 6.48 -7.99 7.41
N CYS A 88 6.51 -6.65 7.32
CA CYS A 88 7.78 -5.92 7.19
C CYS A 88 8.44 -5.94 8.57
N GLU A 89 9.71 -6.34 8.65
CA GLU A 89 10.48 -6.42 9.91
C GLU A 89 10.56 -5.06 10.62
N TYR A 90 10.43 -3.97 9.86
CA TYR A 90 10.27 -2.60 10.37
C TYR A 90 8.80 -2.21 10.51
N ARG A 91 7.94 -3.08 11.05
CA ARG A 91 6.49 -2.82 11.17
C ARG A 91 6.18 -1.48 11.85
N ASP A 92 6.98 -1.12 12.85
CA ASP A 92 6.89 0.14 13.59
C ASP A 92 7.60 1.32 12.89
N GLY A 93 8.42 1.04 11.87
CA GLY A 93 9.14 1.99 11.01
C GLY A 93 8.52 2.14 9.62
N CYS A 94 7.56 1.29 9.24
CA CYS A 94 6.63 1.48 8.14
C CYS A 94 5.58 2.53 8.52
N ARG A 95 6.06 3.60 9.16
CA ARG A 95 5.30 4.79 9.45
C ARG A 95 5.16 5.61 8.17
N LYS A 96 4.14 6.45 8.22
CA LYS A 96 3.53 7.30 7.19
C LYS A 96 4.48 8.29 6.49
N ASP A 97 5.74 8.30 6.90
CA ASP A 97 6.79 9.26 6.60
C ASP A 97 8.07 8.59 6.02
N VAL A 98 8.14 7.25 5.96
CA VAL A 98 9.31 6.52 5.44
C VAL A 98 8.87 5.47 4.42
N ASP A 99 9.07 5.78 3.14
CA ASP A 99 8.73 4.92 1.98
C ASP A 99 9.64 3.68 1.82
N ILE A 100 10.47 3.36 2.82
CA ILE A 100 11.56 2.40 2.70
C ILE A 100 11.24 1.17 3.54
N CYS A 101 10.72 0.11 2.91
CA CYS A 101 10.69 -1.23 3.50
C CYS A 101 11.85 -2.06 2.94
N VAL A 102 12.41 -2.97 3.74
CA VAL A 102 13.35 -4.00 3.28
C VAL A 102 12.76 -5.36 3.65
N CYS A 103 12.62 -6.25 2.66
CA CYS A 103 12.08 -7.58 2.92
C CYS A 103 13.10 -8.44 3.69
N ARG A 104 12.60 -9.40 4.48
CA ARG A 104 13.43 -10.30 5.30
C ARG A 104 14.56 -10.98 4.52
N SER A 105 14.27 -11.53 3.35
CA SER A 105 15.29 -12.15 2.49
C SER A 105 16.40 -11.20 2.01
N CYS A 106 16.18 -9.89 2.05
CA CYS A 106 17.23 -8.90 1.79
C CYS A 106 17.98 -8.51 3.08
N LEU A 107 17.31 -8.53 4.23
CA LEU A 107 17.91 -8.30 5.55
C LEU A 107 18.83 -9.44 6.00
N GLU A 108 18.54 -10.67 5.60
CA GLU A 108 19.34 -11.84 5.97
C GLU A 108 20.63 -11.98 5.13
N LYS A 109 20.87 -11.10 4.15
CA LYS A 109 22.12 -11.11 3.36
C LYS A 109 23.26 -10.53 4.18
N GLY A 110 24.45 -11.15 4.15
CA GLY A 110 25.62 -10.64 4.86
C GLY A 110 26.08 -9.23 4.43
N ASP A 111 25.60 -8.72 3.30
CA ASP A 111 25.99 -7.45 2.70
C ASP A 111 24.83 -6.44 2.56
N VAL A 112 23.79 -6.51 3.41
CA VAL A 112 22.58 -5.65 3.34
C VAL A 112 22.90 -4.19 3.09
N TRP A 113 23.85 -3.62 3.86
CA TRP A 113 24.21 -2.21 3.76
C TRP A 113 24.75 -1.84 2.37
N ARG A 114 25.63 -2.68 1.82
CA ARG A 114 26.19 -2.48 0.47
C ARG A 114 25.10 -2.59 -0.60
N SER A 115 24.22 -3.60 -0.48
CA SER A 115 23.07 -3.78 -1.36
C SER A 115 22.09 -2.60 -1.29
N TYR A 116 21.81 -2.07 -0.11
CA TYR A 116 20.97 -0.90 0.10
C TYR A 116 21.56 0.36 -0.55
N VAL A 117 22.81 0.68 -0.26
CA VAL A 117 23.50 1.85 -0.84
C VAL A 117 23.57 1.76 -2.37
N ALA A 118 23.84 0.56 -2.91
CA ALA A 118 23.84 0.33 -4.35
C ALA A 118 22.47 0.60 -4.99
N SER A 119 21.38 0.18 -4.35
CA SER A 119 20.03 0.45 -4.84
C SER A 119 19.63 1.93 -4.77
N GLN A 120 20.06 2.66 -3.74
CA GLN A 120 19.80 4.10 -3.63
C GLN A 120 20.56 4.91 -4.70
N ARG A 121 21.80 4.54 -5.03
CA ARG A 121 22.58 5.21 -6.09
C ARG A 121 21.90 5.13 -7.46
N LYS A 122 21.19 4.04 -7.75
CA LYS A 122 20.41 3.87 -8.99
C LYS A 122 19.20 4.81 -9.09
N LEU A 123 18.69 5.31 -7.97
CA LEU A 123 17.56 6.24 -7.93
C LEU A 123 18.00 7.70 -8.06
N VAL A 124 19.24 8.02 -7.66
CA VAL A 124 19.80 9.38 -7.68
C VAL A 124 20.56 9.70 -8.97
N SER A 125 20.98 8.67 -9.71
CA SER A 125 21.70 8.86 -10.98
C SER A 125 20.68 8.83 -12.14
N PRO A 126 20.44 9.94 -12.88
CA PRO A 126 19.68 9.84 -14.12
C PRO A 126 20.39 8.86 -15.07
N PRO A 127 19.66 8.11 -15.92
CA PRO A 127 20.31 7.28 -16.92
C PRO A 127 21.25 8.15 -17.76
N PRO A 128 22.45 7.67 -18.14
CA PRO A 128 23.31 8.42 -19.04
C PRO A 128 22.51 8.69 -20.31
N THR A 129 22.28 9.97 -20.61
CA THR A 129 21.79 10.39 -21.92
C THR A 129 22.81 9.95 -22.95
N SER A 130 22.51 8.85 -23.63
CA SER A 130 23.20 8.44 -24.85
C SER A 130 23.09 9.59 -25.85
N ARG A 131 24.22 10.26 -26.10
CA ARG A 131 24.38 11.28 -27.12
C ARG A 131 24.86 10.62 -28.40
#